data_AF-A0A433BXW2-F1
#
_entry.id   AF-A0A433BXW2-F1
#
_cell.length_a   1.000
_cell.length_b   1.000
_cell.length_c   1.000
_cell.angle_alpha   90.00
_cell.angle_beta   90.00
_cell.angle_gamma   90.00
#
_symmetry.space_group_name_H-M   'P 1'
#
loop_
_entity.id
_entity.type
_entity.pdbx_description
1 polymer ?
#
loop_
_entity_poly.entity_id
_entity_poly.type
_entity_poly.pdbx_seq_one_letter_code
_entity_poly.pdbx_strand_id
1 'polypeptide(L)'
;MKFPRYTPPSGAGGLSRRQWLKWSAAPVLASALPGCAPLGLRPGNAGLRPQLRLLGEERLPYHLKFKDTTVGGLSGLDRDPVSGHWYALSDDRSDRNPARFYTLAMKVSEAGITGLTVQDVTLLRDAQGHPYPNRKQSDASRPDIPDPESIRFRPETGTLLWTSEGDVNRGLPPAVREMGLDGRLLREFSLPEVLKLGADDMHGPRNNLTFEGLALSPSGRHAWVSMEAQLAQDGPLP
;
A
#
# COMPACT_ATOMS: atom_id res chain seq x y z
N MET A 1 38.36 -1.87 -0.86
CA MET A 1 38.20 -2.53 0.46
C MET A 1 37.96 -4.01 0.23
N LYS A 2 38.78 -4.87 0.84
CA LYS A 2 38.76 -6.33 0.70
C LYS A 2 37.58 -6.94 1.49
N PHE A 3 36.83 -7.83 0.86
CA PHE A 3 35.91 -8.76 1.53
C PHE A 3 36.70 -9.89 2.23
N PRO A 4 36.26 -10.40 3.40
CA PRO A 4 36.85 -11.59 3.99
C PRO A 4 36.31 -12.87 3.32
N ARG A 5 37.23 -13.82 3.11
CA ARG A 5 37.00 -15.14 2.52
C ARG A 5 36.48 -16.13 3.55
N TYR A 6 35.52 -16.96 3.15
CA TYR A 6 35.06 -18.13 3.89
C TYR A 6 35.84 -19.37 3.45
N THR A 7 36.36 -20.14 4.41
CA THR A 7 37.02 -21.45 4.21
C THR A 7 36.10 -22.58 4.68
N PRO A 8 35.75 -23.56 3.83
CA PRO A 8 35.07 -24.78 4.25
C PRO A 8 36.06 -25.85 4.74
N PRO A 9 35.66 -26.75 5.65
CA PRO A 9 36.50 -27.86 6.08
C PRO A 9 36.50 -29.02 5.06
N SER A 10 37.67 -29.60 4.90
CA SER A 10 37.99 -30.79 4.13
C SER A 10 37.60 -32.08 4.88
N GLY A 11 36.87 -32.97 4.22
CA GLY A 11 36.62 -34.35 4.65
C GLY A 11 36.55 -35.26 3.44
N ALA A 12 37.60 -36.06 3.26
CA ALA A 12 37.86 -36.95 2.14
C ALA A 12 37.04 -38.26 2.21
N GLY A 13 36.87 -38.90 1.06
CA GLY A 13 36.46 -40.31 0.99
C GLY A 13 35.70 -40.66 -0.28
N GLY A 14 36.37 -40.66 -1.43
CA GLY A 14 35.83 -41.27 -2.65
C GLY A 14 36.04 -42.78 -2.61
N LEU A 15 35.08 -43.56 -3.11
CA LEU A 15 35.31 -44.92 -3.62
C LEU A 15 34.30 -45.24 -4.74
N SER A 16 34.76 -46.06 -5.68
CA SER A 16 34.38 -46.12 -7.09
C SER A 16 33.38 -47.22 -7.47
N ARG A 17 32.85 -47.04 -8.69
CA ARG A 17 32.08 -47.92 -9.58
C ARG A 17 32.50 -49.40 -9.65
N ARG A 18 31.48 -50.27 -9.79
CA ARG A 18 31.42 -51.65 -10.40
C ARG A 18 32.00 -52.78 -9.52
N GLN A 19 31.41 -53.96 -9.32
CA GLN A 19 30.28 -54.73 -9.88
C GLN A 19 30.04 -55.97 -8.97
N TRP A 20 28.95 -56.72 -9.26
CA TRP A 20 28.66 -58.14 -8.93
C TRP A 20 28.02 -58.46 -7.56
N LEU A 21 27.09 -59.41 -7.39
CA LEU A 21 25.94 -59.94 -8.13
C LEU A 21 25.25 -60.93 -7.15
N LYS A 22 23.90 -60.93 -7.08
CA LYS A 22 23.02 -61.92 -6.40
C LYS A 22 23.13 -61.86 -4.86
N TRP A 23 22.08 -61.91 -4.05
CA TRP A 23 21.10 -62.97 -3.90
C TRP A 23 19.69 -62.43 -3.56
N SER A 24 18.71 -63.24 -3.95
CA SER A 24 17.27 -63.14 -3.82
C SER A 24 16.78 -63.06 -2.37
N ALA A 25 15.84 -62.15 -2.10
CA ALA A 25 14.61 -62.38 -1.31
C ALA A 25 13.88 -61.04 -1.13
N ALA A 26 12.71 -60.91 -1.74
CA ALA A 26 11.78 -59.84 -1.40
C ALA A 26 11.05 -60.20 -0.10
N PRO A 27 10.94 -59.24 0.83
CA PRO A 27 9.67 -59.05 1.50
C PRO A 27 9.17 -57.62 1.31
N VAL A 28 7.88 -57.57 1.00
CA VAL A 28 6.97 -56.43 0.98
C VAL A 28 7.31 -55.41 2.08
N LEU A 29 7.83 -54.24 1.71
CA LEU A 29 7.79 -53.06 2.58
C LEU A 29 6.50 -52.31 2.28
N ALA A 30 5.57 -52.38 3.23
CA ALA A 30 4.35 -51.59 3.23
C ALA A 30 4.72 -50.10 3.16
N SER A 31 4.29 -49.44 2.09
CA SER A 31 4.31 -47.99 1.95
C SER A 31 3.37 -47.38 2.99
N ALA A 32 3.91 -46.99 4.14
CA ALA A 32 3.23 -46.11 5.09
C ALA A 32 3.10 -44.74 4.43
N LEU A 33 1.91 -44.42 3.93
CA LEU A 33 1.52 -43.06 3.60
C LEU A 33 1.66 -42.23 4.89
N PRO A 34 2.45 -41.15 4.93
CA PRO A 34 2.36 -40.21 6.03
C PRO A 34 0.96 -39.60 5.95
N GLY A 35 0.07 -40.07 6.83
CA GLY A 35 -1.24 -39.47 7.02
C GLY A 35 -1.04 -37.98 7.31
N CYS A 36 -1.77 -37.14 6.59
CA CYS A 36 -1.85 -35.71 6.87
C CYS A 36 -2.17 -35.54 8.36
N ALA A 37 -1.18 -35.18 9.17
CA ALA A 37 -1.46 -34.58 10.45
C ALA A 37 -2.24 -33.29 10.12
N PRO A 38 -3.46 -33.11 10.62
CA PRO A 38 -4.11 -31.83 10.50
C PRO A 38 -3.18 -30.83 11.17
N LEU A 39 -2.67 -29.87 10.38
CA LEU A 39 -2.06 -28.67 10.93
C LEU A 39 -3.05 -28.18 11.98
N GLY A 40 -2.66 -28.27 13.25
CA GLY A 40 -3.42 -27.73 14.35
C GLY A 40 -3.54 -26.23 14.09
N LEU A 41 -4.60 -25.83 13.39
CA LEU A 41 -5.07 -24.47 13.38
C LEU A 41 -5.27 -24.15 14.86
N ARG A 42 -4.32 -23.40 15.43
CA ARG A 42 -4.55 -22.75 16.71
C ARG A 42 -5.90 -22.07 16.55
N PRO A 43 -6.90 -22.33 17.42
CA PRO A 43 -8.14 -21.59 17.37
C PRO A 43 -7.76 -20.11 17.40
N GLY A 44 -7.90 -19.45 16.24
CA GLY A 44 -7.67 -18.02 16.14
C GLY A 44 -8.58 -17.37 17.16
N ASN A 45 -8.06 -16.42 17.94
CA ASN A 45 -8.68 -15.76 19.10
C ASN A 45 -10.22 -15.59 18.99
N ALA A 46 -10.98 -16.66 19.21
CA ALA A 46 -12.42 -16.73 18.95
C ALA A 46 -13.24 -16.02 20.04
N GLY A 47 -12.57 -15.29 20.92
CA GLY A 47 -13.15 -14.52 22.01
C GLY A 47 -12.76 -13.05 22.03
N LEU A 48 -11.88 -12.58 21.14
CA LEU A 48 -11.60 -11.14 21.05
C LEU A 48 -12.70 -10.48 20.22
N ARG A 49 -13.62 -9.82 20.91
CA ARG A 49 -14.51 -8.84 20.27
C ARG A 49 -13.73 -7.52 20.19
N PRO A 50 -13.20 -7.12 19.01
CA PRO A 50 -12.58 -5.81 18.90
C PRO A 50 -13.62 -4.75 19.29
N GLN A 51 -13.26 -3.89 20.23
CA GLN A 51 -14.09 -2.76 20.64
C GLN A 51 -13.48 -1.48 20.10
N LEU A 52 -14.34 -0.62 19.55
CA LEU A 52 -13.95 0.73 19.16
C LEU A 52 -14.17 1.66 20.36
N ARG A 53 -13.11 2.39 20.74
CA ARG A 53 -13.18 3.45 21.74
C ARG A 53 -12.66 4.74 21.12
N LEU A 54 -13.44 5.81 21.20
CA LEU A 54 -12.96 7.14 20.83
C LEU A 54 -11.94 7.60 21.88
N LEU A 55 -10.70 7.87 21.43
CA LEU A 55 -9.64 8.40 22.29
C LEU A 55 -9.77 9.92 22.48
N GLY A 56 -10.22 10.64 21.45
CA GLY A 56 -10.35 12.08 21.47
C GLY A 56 -10.52 12.64 20.07
N GLU A 57 -10.56 13.95 19.98
CA GLU A 57 -10.75 14.70 18.73
C GLU A 57 -9.98 16.00 18.82
N GLU A 58 -9.25 16.33 17.76
CA GLU A 58 -8.70 17.66 17.56
C GLU A 58 -9.12 18.20 16.20
N ARG A 59 -9.29 19.52 16.12
CA ARG A 59 -9.77 20.20 14.91
C ARG A 59 -8.76 21.23 14.45
N LEU A 60 -8.40 21.16 13.18
CA LEU A 60 -7.74 22.26 12.50
C LEU A 60 -8.80 23.30 12.09
N PRO A 61 -8.48 24.61 12.13
CA PRO A 61 -9.38 25.64 11.63
C PRO A 61 -9.80 25.38 10.18
N TYR A 62 -11.06 25.67 9.88
CA TYR A 62 -11.55 25.63 8.50
C TYR A 62 -10.77 26.60 7.61
N HIS A 63 -10.40 26.17 6.41
CA HIS A 63 -9.54 26.92 5.48
C HIS A 63 -8.20 27.38 6.07
N LEU A 64 -7.65 26.63 7.05
CA LEU A 64 -6.32 26.89 7.57
C LEU A 64 -5.31 27.00 6.40
N LYS A 65 -4.63 28.14 6.33
CA LYS A 65 -3.57 28.38 5.35
C LYS A 65 -2.23 27.91 5.92
N PHE A 66 -1.48 27.19 5.11
CA PHE A 66 -0.15 26.71 5.47
C PHE A 66 0.75 26.66 4.23
N LYS A 67 1.86 27.42 4.24
CA LYS A 67 2.82 27.52 3.11
C LYS A 67 2.12 27.63 1.74
N ASP A 68 1.27 28.65 1.60
CA ASP A 68 0.47 28.97 0.39
C ASP A 68 -0.54 27.90 -0.07
N THR A 69 -0.76 26.87 0.74
CA THR A 69 -1.80 25.86 0.52
C THR A 69 -2.93 26.01 1.53
N THR A 70 -4.12 25.51 1.17
CA THR A 70 -5.22 25.31 2.12
C THR A 70 -5.18 23.89 2.65
N VAL A 71 -5.07 23.74 3.97
CA VAL A 71 -5.22 22.45 4.65
C VAL A 71 -6.69 22.05 4.63
N GLY A 72 -6.99 20.85 4.13
CA GLY A 72 -8.35 20.32 4.02
C GLY A 72 -8.44 19.17 3.04
N GLY A 73 -9.64 18.58 2.93
CA GLY A 73 -9.85 17.41 2.08
C GLY A 73 -8.98 16.23 2.49
N LEU A 74 -8.85 15.97 3.79
CA LEU A 74 -7.94 14.94 4.27
C LEU A 74 -8.62 13.57 4.16
N SER A 75 -8.12 12.74 3.24
CA SER A 75 -8.66 11.40 2.92
C SER A 75 -7.82 10.28 3.52
N GLY A 76 -6.50 10.45 3.58
CA GLY A 76 -5.57 9.47 4.13
C GLY A 76 -4.77 10.00 5.32
N LEU A 77 -4.50 9.14 6.31
CA LEU A 77 -3.62 9.44 7.45
C LEU A 77 -2.82 8.20 7.84
N ASP A 78 -1.51 8.35 8.08
CA ASP A 78 -0.69 7.31 8.70
C ASP A 78 0.49 7.89 9.49
N ARG A 79 1.11 7.09 10.36
CA ARG A 79 2.18 7.52 11.26
C ARG A 79 3.50 6.82 10.92
N ASP A 80 4.59 7.59 10.89
CA ASP A 80 5.93 7.02 11.04
C ASP A 80 6.18 6.70 12.53
N PRO A 81 6.30 5.41 12.91
CA PRO A 81 6.53 5.04 14.29
C PRO A 81 7.90 5.46 14.84
N VAL A 82 8.88 5.74 13.97
CA VAL A 82 10.25 6.11 14.35
C VAL A 82 10.34 7.60 14.69
N SER A 83 9.95 8.48 13.78
CA SER A 83 9.96 9.92 14.04
C SER A 83 8.75 10.40 14.86
N GLY A 84 7.65 9.65 14.83
CA GLY A 84 6.37 10.05 15.41
C GLY A 84 5.58 11.04 14.57
N HIS A 85 6.07 11.42 13.38
CA HIS A 85 5.33 12.24 12.44
C HIS A 85 4.13 11.50 11.85
N TRP A 86 3.10 12.27 11.53
CA TRP A 86 1.93 11.80 10.83
C TRP A 86 1.91 12.40 9.42
N TYR A 87 1.46 11.64 8.44
CA TYR A 87 1.31 12.08 7.06
C TYR A 87 -0.17 12.07 6.70
N ALA A 88 -0.73 13.23 6.38
CA ALA A 88 -2.12 13.39 6.00
C ALA A 88 -2.22 13.79 4.53
N LEU A 89 -2.81 12.93 3.71
CA LEU A 89 -2.99 13.13 2.27
C LEU A 89 -4.24 13.98 2.01
N SER A 90 -4.17 14.87 1.02
CA SER A 90 -5.32 15.64 0.54
C SER A 90 -5.92 15.01 -0.72
N ASP A 91 -7.24 14.84 -0.75
CA ASP A 91 -8.09 14.40 -1.88
C ASP A 91 -8.26 15.44 -2.99
N ASP A 92 -7.72 16.63 -2.79
CA ASP A 92 -7.79 17.69 -3.79
C ASP A 92 -7.05 17.25 -5.06
N ARG A 93 -7.81 17.09 -6.15
CA ARG A 93 -7.35 16.70 -7.50
C ARG A 93 -6.49 17.76 -8.20
N SER A 94 -5.69 18.48 -7.42
CA SER A 94 -5.00 19.72 -7.76
C SER A 94 -5.93 20.90 -8.09
N ASP A 95 -7.24 20.79 -7.78
CA ASP A 95 -8.25 21.77 -8.17
C ASP A 95 -8.10 23.09 -7.38
N ARG A 96 -7.75 23.03 -6.09
CA ARG A 96 -7.50 24.23 -5.27
C ARG A 96 -6.01 24.55 -5.12
N ASN A 97 -5.20 23.54 -4.79
CA ASN A 97 -3.75 23.61 -4.71
C ASN A 97 -3.18 22.30 -5.28
N PRO A 98 -1.94 22.28 -5.81
CA PRO A 98 -1.35 21.03 -6.32
C PRO A 98 -1.47 19.87 -5.32
N ALA A 99 -1.67 18.65 -5.82
CA ALA A 99 -1.81 17.44 -5.01
C ALA A 99 -0.69 17.36 -3.97
N ARG A 100 -1.05 17.06 -2.72
CA ARG A 100 -0.16 17.27 -1.56
C ARG A 100 -0.49 16.35 -0.40
N PHE A 101 0.51 16.12 0.44
CA PHE A 101 0.30 15.65 1.81
C PHE A 101 0.88 16.64 2.81
N TYR A 102 0.35 16.65 4.02
CA TYR A 102 0.83 17.41 5.15
C TYR A 102 1.57 16.52 6.12
N THR A 103 2.70 16.99 6.62
CA THR A 103 3.34 16.40 7.80
C THR A 103 2.74 17.05 9.03
N LEU A 104 2.20 16.24 9.93
CA LEU A 104 1.56 16.68 11.16
C LEU A 104 2.35 16.16 12.37
N ALA A 105 2.27 16.89 13.46
CA ALA A 105 2.62 16.38 14.78
C ALA A 105 1.35 16.31 15.63
N MET A 106 1.12 15.16 16.27
CA MET A 106 0.08 14.96 17.28
C MET A 106 0.49 13.85 18.23
N LYS A 107 0.13 13.96 19.50
CA LYS A 107 0.35 12.92 20.51
C LYS A 107 -0.92 12.08 20.62
N VAL A 108 -0.77 10.76 20.53
CA VAL A 108 -1.86 9.81 20.72
C VAL A 108 -1.48 8.88 21.86
N SER A 109 -2.35 8.77 22.86
CA SER A 109 -2.20 7.89 24.02
C SER A 109 -3.56 7.36 24.45
N GLU A 110 -3.58 6.42 25.40
CA GLU A 110 -4.86 5.93 25.96
C GLU A 110 -5.70 7.03 26.61
N ALA A 111 -5.04 8.09 27.11
CA ALA A 111 -5.64 9.27 27.72
C ALA A 111 -6.21 10.27 26.70
N GLY A 112 -5.85 10.13 25.42
CA GLY A 112 -6.44 10.89 24.33
C GLY A 112 -5.45 11.38 23.27
N ILE A 113 -5.96 12.25 22.39
CA ILE A 113 -5.22 12.89 21.30
C ILE A 113 -4.99 14.35 21.68
N THR A 114 -3.74 14.82 21.60
CA THR A 114 -3.40 16.23 21.90
C THR A 114 -2.35 16.82 20.96
N GLY A 115 -2.39 18.14 20.77
CA GLY A 115 -1.29 18.92 20.19
C GLY A 115 -1.12 18.77 18.68
N LEU A 116 -2.23 18.62 17.95
CA LEU A 116 -2.29 18.58 16.51
C LEU A 116 -1.76 19.90 15.93
N THR A 117 -0.71 19.78 15.15
CA THR A 117 -0.08 20.90 14.45
C THR A 117 0.36 20.47 13.06
N VAL A 118 0.20 21.38 12.08
CA VAL A 118 0.74 21.20 10.73
C VAL A 118 2.19 21.67 10.74
N GLN A 119 3.11 20.77 10.40
CA GLN A 119 4.56 20.99 10.46
C GLN A 119 5.15 21.25 9.07
N ASP A 120 4.64 20.55 8.06
CA ASP A 120 5.07 20.76 6.67
C ASP A 120 3.97 20.41 5.66
N VAL A 121 4.20 20.78 4.40
CA VAL A 121 3.44 20.36 3.23
C VAL A 121 4.40 19.93 2.12
N THR A 122 4.13 18.79 1.51
CA THR A 122 4.90 18.24 0.39
C THR A 122 3.99 18.01 -0.80
N LEU A 123 4.41 18.50 -1.96
CA LEU A 123 3.67 18.30 -3.21
C LEU A 123 4.00 16.94 -3.81
N LEU A 124 2.96 16.21 -4.23
CA LEU A 124 3.09 15.00 -5.01
C LEU A 124 3.54 15.35 -6.43
N ARG A 125 4.42 14.53 -6.99
CA ARG A 125 5.01 14.75 -8.32
C ARG A 125 4.71 13.60 -9.27
N ASP A 126 4.51 13.93 -10.54
CA ASP A 126 4.38 12.99 -11.64
C ASP A 126 5.72 12.31 -11.98
N ALA A 127 5.70 11.41 -12.95
CA ALA A 127 6.89 10.69 -13.41
C ALA A 127 7.98 11.61 -14.01
N GLN A 128 7.61 12.82 -14.43
CA GLN A 128 8.51 13.84 -14.96
C GLN A 128 9.01 14.79 -13.86
N GLY A 129 8.55 14.61 -12.61
CA GLY A 129 8.94 15.42 -11.46
C GLY A 129 8.16 16.73 -11.30
N HIS A 130 7.15 16.97 -12.13
CA HIS A 130 6.28 18.14 -12.00
C HIS A 130 5.19 17.88 -10.96
N PRO A 131 4.68 18.93 -10.28
CA PRO A 131 3.42 18.81 -9.56
C PRO A 131 2.32 18.35 -10.51
N TYR A 132 1.45 17.47 -10.03
CA TYR A 132 0.34 16.98 -10.84
C TYR A 132 -0.57 18.15 -11.31
N PRO A 133 -1.03 18.12 -12.57
CA PRO A 133 -2.01 19.07 -13.08
C PRO A 133 -3.40 18.79 -12.50
N ASN A 134 -4.26 19.81 -12.53
CA ASN A 134 -5.69 19.63 -12.41
C ASN A 134 -6.36 19.44 -13.77
N ARG A 135 -7.70 19.29 -13.77
CA ARG A 135 -8.50 19.11 -14.99
C ARG A 135 -8.34 20.20 -16.05
N LYS A 136 -8.02 21.44 -15.65
CA LYS A 136 -7.83 22.57 -16.57
C LYS A 136 -6.41 22.63 -17.13
N GLN A 137 -5.45 22.10 -16.39
CA GLN A 137 -4.02 22.09 -16.74
C GLN A 137 -3.59 20.81 -17.44
N SER A 138 -4.39 19.75 -17.34
CA SER A 138 -4.13 18.46 -17.98
C SER A 138 -4.23 18.58 -19.50
N ASP A 139 -3.23 18.04 -20.18
CA ASP A 139 -3.13 17.99 -21.63
C ASP A 139 -2.39 16.70 -22.08
N ALA A 140 -2.15 16.55 -23.38
CA ALA A 140 -1.48 15.36 -23.91
C ALA A 140 -0.04 15.15 -23.37
N SER A 141 0.63 16.21 -22.91
CA SER A 141 1.98 16.15 -22.34
C SER A 141 1.97 15.86 -20.84
N ARG A 142 0.92 16.28 -20.13
CA ARG A 142 0.69 15.99 -18.70
C ARG A 142 -0.76 15.57 -18.47
N PRO A 143 -1.14 14.33 -18.84
CA PRO A 143 -2.53 13.91 -18.81
C PRO A 143 -3.01 13.53 -17.40
N ASP A 144 -2.09 13.09 -16.55
CA ASP A 144 -2.37 12.44 -15.26
C ASP A 144 -2.90 13.43 -14.22
N ILE A 145 -4.16 13.25 -13.81
CA ILE A 145 -4.83 14.00 -12.75
C ILE A 145 -5.05 13.02 -11.59
N PRO A 146 -4.39 13.23 -10.44
CA PRO A 146 -4.55 12.35 -9.30
C PRO A 146 -5.86 12.65 -8.58
N ASP A 147 -6.38 11.64 -7.90
CA ASP A 147 -7.52 11.73 -6.99
C ASP A 147 -7.16 10.99 -5.70
N PRO A 148 -6.37 11.62 -4.81
CA PRO A 148 -5.66 10.90 -3.77
C PRO A 148 -6.54 10.51 -2.58
N GLU A 149 -6.68 9.22 -2.27
CA GLU A 149 -7.61 8.78 -1.22
C GLU A 149 -6.94 8.22 0.05
N SER A 150 -5.96 7.33 -0.11
CA SER A 150 -5.32 6.67 1.03
C SER A 150 -3.81 6.82 1.00
N ILE A 151 -3.18 6.85 2.19
CA ILE A 151 -1.72 6.91 2.34
C ILE A 151 -1.23 6.00 3.47
N ARG A 152 -0.12 5.30 3.27
CA ARG A 152 0.55 4.47 4.29
C ARG A 152 2.05 4.71 4.28
N PHE A 153 2.63 4.87 5.45
CA PHE A 153 4.07 4.93 5.62
C PHE A 153 4.66 3.51 5.60
N ARG A 154 5.80 3.36 4.91
CA ARG A 154 6.53 2.10 4.79
C ARG A 154 7.85 2.20 5.57
N PRO A 155 7.93 1.74 6.84
CA PRO A 155 9.10 1.92 7.69
C PRO A 155 10.40 1.36 7.11
N GLU A 156 10.31 0.21 6.44
CA GLU A 156 11.46 -0.48 5.85
C GLU A 156 12.12 0.27 4.70
N THR A 157 11.42 1.20 4.05
CA THR A 157 11.96 2.00 2.93
C THR A 157 11.95 3.50 3.19
N GLY A 158 11.24 3.97 4.22
CA GLY A 158 11.08 5.40 4.49
C GLY A 158 10.30 6.12 3.39
N THR A 159 9.27 5.47 2.86
CA THR A 159 8.47 5.94 1.72
C THR A 159 6.98 5.93 2.04
N LEU A 160 6.17 6.49 1.15
CA LEU A 160 4.71 6.56 1.28
C LEU A 160 4.06 5.79 0.13
N LEU A 161 3.26 4.80 0.45
CA LEU A 161 2.33 4.14 -0.48
C LEU A 161 1.01 4.91 -0.46
N TRP A 162 0.41 5.15 -1.62
CA TRP A 162 -0.84 5.90 -1.70
C TRP A 162 -1.72 5.41 -2.86
N THR A 163 -3.01 5.70 -2.78
CA THR A 163 -4.00 5.37 -3.82
C THR A 163 -4.49 6.63 -4.51
N SER A 164 -4.82 6.47 -5.79
CA SER A 164 -5.56 7.45 -6.57
C SER A 164 -6.77 6.75 -7.18
N GLU A 165 -7.95 7.35 -7.14
CA GLU A 165 -9.09 6.87 -7.93
C GLU A 165 -8.95 7.19 -9.43
N GLY A 166 -8.21 8.25 -9.73
CA GLY A 166 -8.08 8.78 -11.09
C GLY A 166 -9.30 9.61 -11.52
N ASP A 167 -9.58 9.58 -12.82
CA ASP A 167 -10.72 10.24 -13.45
C ASP A 167 -11.14 9.37 -14.63
N VAL A 168 -11.92 8.33 -14.31
CA VAL A 168 -12.35 7.29 -15.26
C VAL A 168 -13.07 7.92 -16.45
N ASN A 169 -13.86 8.98 -16.22
CA ASN A 169 -14.54 9.73 -17.28
C ASN A 169 -13.57 10.43 -18.27
N ARG A 170 -12.30 10.59 -17.89
CA ARG A 170 -11.22 11.12 -18.72
C ARG A 170 -10.24 10.05 -19.19
N GLY A 171 -10.54 8.77 -18.96
CA GLY A 171 -9.65 7.67 -19.31
C GLY A 171 -8.43 7.55 -18.38
N LEU A 172 -8.52 8.07 -17.15
CA LEU A 172 -7.47 7.91 -16.13
C LEU A 172 -7.88 6.82 -15.14
N PRO A 173 -7.15 5.68 -15.08
CA PRO A 173 -7.50 4.58 -14.19
C PRO A 173 -7.21 4.92 -12.72
N PRO A 174 -7.77 4.12 -11.79
CA PRO A 174 -7.26 4.04 -10.43
C PRO A 174 -5.79 3.64 -10.44
N ALA A 175 -5.06 4.03 -9.41
CA ALA A 175 -3.64 3.72 -9.28
C ALA A 175 -3.26 3.45 -7.82
N VAL A 176 -2.26 2.59 -7.65
CA VAL A 176 -1.52 2.46 -6.39
C VAL A 176 -0.10 2.88 -6.69
N ARG A 177 0.42 3.87 -5.95
CA ARG A 177 1.70 4.52 -6.21
C ARG A 177 2.54 4.57 -4.96
N GLU A 178 3.85 4.59 -5.13
CA GLU A 178 4.79 4.83 -4.05
C GLU A 178 5.61 6.09 -4.34
N MET A 179 5.75 6.94 -3.34
CA MET A 179 6.53 8.17 -3.40
C MET A 179 7.57 8.25 -2.27
N GLY A 180 8.62 9.03 -2.48
CA GLY A 180 9.50 9.48 -1.40
C GLY A 180 8.81 10.50 -0.49
N LEU A 181 9.40 10.76 0.68
CA LEU A 181 8.95 11.84 1.57
C LEU A 181 9.13 13.25 0.98
N ASP A 182 9.86 13.36 -0.14
CA ASP A 182 10.00 14.57 -0.97
C ASP A 182 8.91 14.69 -2.05
N GLY A 183 7.95 13.76 -2.08
CA GLY A 183 6.83 13.72 -3.02
C GLY A 183 7.18 13.16 -4.40
N ARG A 184 8.43 12.75 -4.63
CA ARG A 184 8.87 12.17 -5.91
C ARG A 184 8.26 10.79 -6.10
N LEU A 185 7.58 10.57 -7.23
CA LEU A 185 7.10 9.24 -7.63
C LEU A 185 8.28 8.28 -7.78
N LEU A 186 8.19 7.13 -7.11
CA LEU A 186 9.18 6.06 -7.15
C LEU A 186 8.72 4.91 -8.06
N ARG A 187 7.43 4.55 -7.97
CA ARG A 187 6.82 3.52 -8.81
C ARG A 187 5.30 3.58 -8.75
N GLU A 188 4.67 3.01 -9.77
CA GLU A 188 3.26 2.67 -9.82
C GLU A 188 3.11 1.15 -9.90
N PHE A 189 2.13 0.59 -9.20
CA PHE A 189 1.88 -0.85 -9.20
C PHE A 189 0.90 -1.22 -10.31
N SER A 190 1.21 -2.26 -11.07
CA SER A 190 0.29 -2.79 -12.07
C SER A 190 -0.95 -3.37 -11.39
N LEU A 191 -2.12 -2.95 -11.87
CA LEU A 191 -3.39 -3.47 -11.39
C LEU A 191 -3.78 -4.76 -12.12
N PRO A 192 -4.53 -5.66 -11.45
CA PRO A 192 -5.21 -6.77 -12.11
C PRO A 192 -6.08 -6.29 -13.27
N GLU A 193 -6.25 -7.13 -14.29
CA GLU A 193 -6.99 -6.77 -15.52
C GLU A 193 -8.41 -6.26 -15.22
N VAL A 194 -9.09 -6.86 -14.24
CA VAL A 194 -10.45 -6.50 -13.84
C VAL A 194 -10.58 -5.07 -13.29
N LEU A 195 -9.47 -4.46 -12.87
CA LEU A 195 -9.38 -3.09 -12.33
C LEU A 195 -8.87 -2.07 -13.36
N LYS A 196 -8.54 -2.51 -14.59
CA LYS A 196 -8.23 -1.58 -15.68
C LYS A 196 -9.53 -1.00 -16.25
N LEU A 197 -9.40 0.15 -16.91
CA LEU A 197 -10.51 0.76 -17.62
C LEU A 197 -11.07 -0.21 -18.66
N GLY A 198 -12.40 -0.40 -18.64
CA GLY A 198 -13.10 -1.13 -19.69
C GLY A 198 -13.04 -0.37 -21.02
N ALA A 199 -13.33 -1.10 -22.10
CA ALA A 199 -13.58 -0.49 -23.41
C ALA A 199 -14.96 0.20 -23.48
N ASP A 200 -15.81 -0.04 -22.49
CA ASP A 200 -17.14 0.52 -22.31
C ASP A 200 -17.40 0.83 -20.82
N ASP A 201 -18.50 1.54 -20.55
CA ASP A 201 -18.92 1.92 -19.19
C ASP A 201 -19.56 0.75 -18.40
N MET A 202 -19.62 -0.45 -18.99
CA MET A 202 -20.20 -1.65 -18.40
C MET A 202 -19.16 -2.54 -17.72
N HIS A 203 -17.87 -2.26 -17.92
CA HIS A 203 -16.77 -3.04 -17.36
C HIS A 203 -15.70 -2.17 -16.68
N GLY A 204 -15.18 -2.68 -15.57
CA GLY A 204 -14.06 -2.09 -14.85
C GLY A 204 -14.48 -1.06 -13.78
N PRO A 205 -13.55 -0.18 -13.38
CA PRO A 205 -13.77 0.77 -12.31
C PRO A 205 -14.81 1.83 -12.69
N ARG A 206 -15.55 2.30 -11.70
CA ARG A 206 -16.51 3.41 -11.82
C ARG A 206 -15.82 4.72 -11.44
N ASN A 207 -16.19 5.84 -12.06
CA ASN A 207 -15.62 7.12 -11.69
C ASN A 207 -15.99 7.52 -10.25
N ASN A 208 -15.01 7.88 -9.40
CA ASN A 208 -15.21 8.34 -8.02
C ASN A 208 -15.95 7.31 -7.15
N LEU A 209 -15.55 6.04 -7.25
CA LEU A 209 -16.17 4.88 -6.60
C LEU A 209 -15.16 3.70 -6.45
N THR A 210 -13.87 4.00 -6.32
CA THR A 210 -12.76 3.05 -6.42
C THR A 210 -11.91 3.05 -5.15
N PHE A 211 -10.60 3.26 -5.23
CA PHE A 211 -9.64 2.92 -4.18
C PHE A 211 -9.64 3.90 -3.00
N GLU A 212 -10.54 3.67 -2.04
CA GLU A 212 -10.69 4.47 -0.81
C GLU A 212 -9.68 4.10 0.29
N GLY A 213 -9.49 2.79 0.49
CA GLY A 213 -8.77 2.28 1.65
C GLY A 213 -7.50 1.56 1.26
N LEU A 214 -6.47 1.74 2.08
CA LEU A 214 -5.18 1.05 1.96
C LEU A 214 -4.78 0.46 3.32
N ALA A 215 -4.21 -0.73 3.37
CA ALA A 215 -3.63 -1.30 4.58
C ALA A 215 -2.38 -2.11 4.25
N LEU A 216 -1.38 -2.06 5.13
CA LEU A 216 -0.16 -2.86 5.00
C LEU A 216 -0.21 -4.08 5.92
N SER A 217 0.33 -5.19 5.44
CA SER A 217 0.61 -6.35 6.30
C SER A 217 1.63 -6.00 7.38
N PRO A 218 1.62 -6.67 8.55
CA PRO A 218 2.62 -6.42 9.59
C PRO A 218 4.08 -6.57 9.12
N SER A 219 4.33 -7.38 8.10
CA SER A 219 5.65 -7.55 7.50
C SER A 219 6.01 -6.49 6.46
N GLY A 220 5.09 -5.57 6.11
CA GLY A 220 5.25 -4.58 5.04
C GLY A 220 5.28 -5.17 3.63
N ARG A 221 5.12 -6.50 3.47
CA ARG A 221 5.29 -7.22 2.19
C ARG A 221 4.06 -7.20 1.29
N HIS A 222 2.88 -7.05 1.87
CA HIS A 222 1.61 -6.99 1.14
C HIS A 222 0.86 -5.72 1.50
N ALA A 223 0.10 -5.22 0.54
CA ALA A 223 -0.89 -4.19 0.73
C ALA A 223 -2.27 -4.73 0.34
N TRP A 224 -3.29 -4.35 1.09
CA TRP A 224 -4.69 -4.54 0.70
C TRP A 224 -5.28 -3.19 0.35
N VAL A 225 -6.06 -3.17 -0.73
CA VAL A 225 -6.80 -2.01 -1.20
C VAL A 225 -8.28 -2.34 -1.14
N SER A 226 -9.10 -1.42 -0.64
CA SER A 226 -10.56 -1.56 -0.65
C SER A 226 -11.17 -0.62 -1.68
N MET A 227 -12.30 -1.04 -2.24
CA MET A 227 -13.10 -0.23 -3.15
C MET A 227 -14.27 0.43 -2.43
N GLU A 228 -14.67 1.64 -2.85
CA GLU A 228 -15.89 2.31 -2.39
C GLU A 228 -17.14 1.56 -2.84
N ALA A 229 -17.19 1.21 -4.14
CA ALA A 229 -18.27 0.45 -4.72
C ALA A 229 -17.75 -0.73 -5.56
N GLN A 230 -18.67 -1.58 -5.97
CA GLN A 230 -18.38 -2.69 -6.89
C GLN A 230 -18.06 -2.18 -8.30
N LEU A 231 -17.39 -3.04 -9.09
CA LEU A 231 -17.09 -2.75 -10.49
C LEU A 231 -18.37 -2.68 -11.33
N ALA A 232 -18.24 -2.11 -12.53
CA ALA A 232 -19.39 -1.89 -13.40
C ALA A 232 -20.16 -3.18 -13.72
N GLN A 233 -19.43 -4.25 -13.99
CA GLN A 233 -19.97 -5.56 -14.32
C GLN A 233 -20.54 -6.33 -13.12
N ASP A 234 -20.27 -5.89 -11.90
CA ASP A 234 -20.67 -6.61 -10.67
C ASP A 234 -22.08 -6.22 -10.20
N GLY A 235 -22.72 -5.24 -10.85
CA GLY A 235 -24.12 -4.89 -10.64
C GLY A 235 -24.40 -3.39 -10.51
N PRO A 236 -25.68 -3.00 -10.36
CA PRO A 236 -26.09 -1.61 -10.17
C PRO A 236 -25.64 -1.09 -8.81
N LEU A 237 -25.39 0.22 -8.71
CA LEU A 237 -25.08 0.87 -7.43
C LEU A 237 -26.25 0.70 -6.43
N PRO A 238 -25.95 0.54 -5.12
CA PRO A 238 -26.96 0.47 -4.07
C PRO A 238 -27.86 1.70 -3.98
#